data_AF-A0A317KSK8-F1
#
_entry.id   AF-A0A317KSK8-F1
#
_cell.length_a   1.000
_cell.length_b   1.000
_cell.length_c   1.000
_cell.angle_alpha   90.00
_cell.angle_beta   90.00
_cell.angle_gamma   90.00
#
_symmetry.space_group_name_H-M   'P 1'
#
loop_
_entity.id
_entity.type
_entity.pdbx_description
1 polymer ?
#
loop_
_entity_poly.entity_id
_entity_poly.type
_entity_poly.pdbx_seq_one_letter_code
_entity_poly.pdbx_strand_id
1 'polypeptide(L)' 'MIPITEVDQLEVGMILVDKDGKEGEIQAINPYSQTITVNGHIVLWDWDRVDPQLMVKEV' A
#
# COMPACT_ATOMS: atom_id res chain seq x y z
N MET A 1 -12.75 4.93 -1.21
CA MET A 1 -12.14 3.72 -0.63
C MET A 1 -12.22 2.65 -1.69
N ILE A 2 -11.08 2.27 -2.27
CA ILE A 2 -10.99 1.34 -3.40
C ILE A 2 -10.16 0.12 -2.94
N PRO A 3 -10.55 -1.12 -3.27
CA PRO A 3 -9.71 -2.28 -2.99
C PRO A 3 -8.34 -2.12 -3.63
N ILE A 4 -7.26 -2.50 -2.93
CA ILE A 4 -5.93 -2.31 -3.48
C ILE A 4 -5.70 -3.07 -4.79
N THR A 5 -6.40 -4.18 -4.99
CA THR A 5 -6.35 -5.00 -6.21
C THR A 5 -6.91 -4.30 -7.44
N GLU A 6 -7.69 -3.23 -7.25
CA GLU A 6 -8.25 -2.40 -8.33
C GLU A 6 -7.39 -1.16 -8.61
N VAL A 7 -6.26 -1.00 -7.91
CA VAL A 7 -5.33 0.11 -8.10
C VAL A 7 -4.25 -0.29 -9.10
N ASP A 8 -4.19 0.40 -10.23
CA ASP A 8 -3.23 0.12 -11.30
C ASP A 8 -1.77 0.35 -10.86
N GLN A 9 -1.54 1.38 -10.03
CA GLN A 9 -0.21 1.76 -9.58
C GLN A 9 -0.26 2.41 -8.19
N LEU A 10 0.71 2.06 -7.35
CA LEU A 10 0.93 2.75 -6.08
C LEU A 10 1.69 4.06 -6.26
N GLU A 11 1.36 5.05 -5.45
CA GLU A 11 2.02 6.35 -5.40
C GLU A 11 2.39 6.73 -3.96
N VAL A 12 3.44 7.54 -3.84
CA VAL A 12 3.82 8.15 -2.55
C VAL A 12 2.73 9.13 -2.13
N GLY A 13 2.34 9.09 -0.85
CA GLY A 13 1.24 9.85 -0.28
C GLY A 13 -0.09 9.10 -0.25
N MET A 14 -0.20 7.94 -0.92
CA MET A 14 -1.39 7.10 -0.79
C MET A 14 -1.55 6.58 0.64
N ILE A 15 -2.79 6.57 1.12
CA ILE A 15 -3.14 6.03 2.44
C ILE A 15 -3.70 4.62 2.26
N LEU A 16 -3.00 3.65 2.81
CA LEU A 16 -3.40 2.25 2.92
C LEU A 16 -4.20 2.06 4.20
N VAL A 17 -5.28 1.29 4.15
CA VAL A 17 -6.12 0.95 5.30
C VAL A 17 -6.27 -0.56 5.39
N ASP A 18 -5.83 -1.15 6.50
CA ASP A 18 -5.92 -2.59 6.72
C ASP A 18 -7.31 -3.05 7.20
N LYS A 19 -7.50 -4.37 7.31
CA LYS A 19 -8.76 -4.99 7.77
C LYS A 19 -9.18 -4.59 9.19
N ASP A 20 -8.24 -4.10 10.01
CA ASP A 20 -8.49 -3.63 11.38
C ASP A 20 -8.78 -2.11 11.39
N GLY A 21 -8.79 -1.45 10.22
CA GLY A 21 -9.02 -0.03 10.05
C GLY A 21 -7.80 0.83 10.35
N LYS A 22 -6.60 0.26 10.46
CA LYS A 22 -5.37 1.02 10.68
C LYS A 22 -4.89 1.64 9.39
N GLU A 23 -4.54 2.91 9.46
CA GLU A 23 -4.06 3.68 8.32
C GLU A 23 -2.53 3.71 8.28
N GLY A 24 -1.96 3.67 7.08
CA GLY A 24 -0.54 3.88 6.84
C GLY A 24 -0.27 4.58 5.52
N GLU A 25 0.58 5.60 5.55
CA GLU A 25 0.94 6.38 4.37
C GLU A 25 2.16 5.78 3.67
N ILE A 26 2.08 5.63 2.35
CA ILE A 26 3.24 5.26 1.53
C ILE A 26 4.20 6.45 1.46
N GLN A 27 5.38 6.30 2.03
CA GLN A 27 6.40 7.34 2.08
C GLN A 27 7.47 7.18 0.99
N ALA A 28 7.70 5.95 0.54
CA ALA A 28 8.66 5.65 -0.52
C ALA A 28 8.29 4.36 -1.24
N ILE A 29 8.61 4.27 -2.52
CA ILE A 29 8.45 3.07 -3.35
C ILE A 29 9.81 2.78 -4.00
N ASN A 30 10.32 1.57 -3.80
CA ASN A 30 11.52 1.08 -4.46
C ASN A 30 11.15 -0.04 -5.44
N PRO A 31 11.07 0.26 -6.75
CA PRO A 31 10.67 -0.72 -7.75
C PRO A 31 11.72 -1.81 -7.98
N TYR A 32 13.00 -1.56 -7.68
CA TYR A 32 14.08 -2.52 -7.90
C TYR A 32 14.06 -3.66 -6.89
N SER A 33 13.75 -3.36 -5.63
CA SER A 33 13.63 -4.34 -4.55
C SER A 33 12.19 -4.78 -4.29
N GLN A 34 11.23 -4.24 -5.04
CA GLN A 34 9.79 -4.44 -4.80
C GLN A 34 9.44 -4.20 -3.33
N THR A 35 9.85 -3.05 -2.78
CA THR A 35 9.54 -2.68 -1.39
C THR A 35 8.90 -1.32 -1.32
N ILE A 36 7.96 -1.14 -0.40
CA ILE A 36 7.41 0.17 -0.06
C ILE A 36 7.74 0.50 1.40
N THR A 37 7.86 1.78 1.71
CA THR A 37 7.99 2.27 3.08
C THR A 37 6.65 2.82 3.53
N VAL A 38 6.07 2.24 4.58
CA VAL A 38 4.79 2.65 5.15
C VAL A 38 5.00 3.01 6.62
N ASN A 39 4.68 4.24 7.02
CA ASN A 39 4.90 4.74 8.39
C ASN A 39 6.31 4.45 8.94
N GLY A 40 7.36 4.59 8.12
CA GLY A 40 8.75 4.32 8.49
C GLY A 40 9.17 2.84 8.48
N HIS A 41 8.26 1.91 8.18
CA HIS A 41 8.56 0.48 8.06
C HIS A 41 8.71 0.08 6.60
N ILE A 42 9.80 -0.63 6.27
CA ILE A 42 10.02 -1.20 4.95
C ILE A 42 9.26 -2.54 4.89
N VAL A 43 8.37 -2.67 3.91
CA VAL A 43 7.62 -3.90 3.65
C VAL A 43 7.86 -4.36 2.21
N LEU A 44 7.95 -5.68 2.03
CA LEU A 44 7.97 -6.27 0.70
C LEU A 44 6.60 -6.02 0.04
N TRP A 45 6.63 -5.56 -1.19
CA TRP A 45 5.48 -5.30 -2.03
C TRP A 45 5.39 -6.36 -3.12
N ASP A 46 4.36 -7.19 -3.07
CA ASP A 46 4.11 -8.24 -4.06
C ASP A 46 2.61 -8.30 -4.31
N TRP A 47 2.19 -8.00 -5.54
CA TRP A 47 0.78 -7.96 -5.94
C TRP A 47 0.09 -9.32 -5.78
N ASP A 48 0.83 -10.42 -5.97
CA ASP A 48 0.27 -11.78 -5.83
C ASP A 48 0.07 -12.18 -4.37
N ARG A 49 0.65 -11.43 -3.43
CA ARG A 49 0.62 -11.70 -1.98
C ARG A 49 -0.02 -10.59 -1.17
N VAL A 50 -0.53 -9.56 -1.84
CA VAL A 50 -1.20 -8.45 -1.17
C VAL A 50 -2.47 -8.95 -0.49
N ASP A 51 -2.74 -8.47 0.72
CA ASP A 51 -3.98 -8.80 1.41
C ASP A 51 -5.17 -8.21 0.61
N PRO A 52 -6.12 -9.02 0.11
CA PRO A 52 -7.24 -8.52 -0.69
C PRO A 52 -8.19 -7.62 0.11
N GLN A 53 -8.09 -7.59 1.44
CA GLN A 53 -8.87 -6.71 2.30
C GLN A 53 -8.21 -5.33 2.49
N LEU A 54 -7.00 -5.13 1.98
CA LEU A 54 -6.31 -3.85 2.04
C LEU A 54 -7.01 -2.85 1.10
N MET A 55 -7.32 -1.68 1.62
CA MET A 55 -8.02 -0.62 0.89
C MET A 55 -7.11 0.58 0.70
N VAL A 56 -7.27 1.29 -0.40
CA VAL A 56 -6.68 2.61 -0.64
C VAL A 56 -7.75 3.68 -0.44
N LYS A 57 -7.39 4.71 0.32
CA LYS A 57 -8.20 5.91 0.51
C LYS A 57 -7.75 6.95 -0.52
N GLU A 58 -8.64 7.31 -1.44
CA GLU A 58 -8.40 8.41 -2.38
C GLU A 58 -8.23 9.71 -1.59
N VAL A 59 -7.25 10.52 -2.03
CA VAL A 59 -6.92 11.82 -1.45
C VAL A 59 -7.58 12.93 -2.27
#